data_AF-A0A6C6Z4J9-F1
#
_entry.id   AF-A0A6C6Z4J9-F1
#
_cell.length_a   1.000
_cell.length_b   1.000
_cell.length_c   1.000
_cell.angle_alpha   90.00
_cell.angle_beta   90.00
_cell.angle_gamma   90.00
#
_symmetry.space_group_name_H-M   'P 1'
#
loop_
_entity.id
_entity.type
_entity.pdbx_description
1 polymer ?
#
loop_
_entity_poly.entity_id
_entity_poly.type
_entity_poly.pdbx_seq_one_letter_code
_entity_poly.pdbx_strand_id
1 'polypeptide(L)'
;MDIDGIELASLIDVVCDNGYSLRVADEPGKLIVEDPLPPVARVNGIQCSTAHITEKDNALLFTLSHQYEDFGESEWILYTGSGYLLHLEAWSFPVLRLKRLGLSKACRRLVVTLIRRYAAGILHLDAFGELLPGFATFDW
;
A
#
# COMPACT_ATOMS: atom_id res chain seq x y z
N MET A 1 5.89 2.37 43.36
CA MET A 1 4.68 2.08 42.59
C MET A 1 4.97 0.81 41.83
N ASP A 2 4.23 -0.24 42.15
CA ASP A 2 4.31 -1.55 41.51
C ASP A 2 3.67 -1.41 40.13
N ILE A 3 4.48 -1.48 39.07
CA ILE A 3 3.96 -1.70 37.73
C ILE A 3 3.81 -3.22 37.68
N ASP A 4 2.57 -3.71 37.69
CA ASP A 4 2.24 -5.14 37.62
C ASP A 4 3.17 -5.84 36.63
N GLY A 5 4.12 -6.59 37.20
CA GLY A 5 5.36 -6.96 36.55
C GLY A 5 5.13 -8.05 35.52
N ILE A 6 4.91 -7.67 34.26
CA ILE A 6 5.32 -8.53 33.16
C ILE A 6 6.84 -8.68 33.29
N GLU A 7 7.29 -9.91 33.55
CA GLU A 7 8.71 -10.21 33.56
C GLU A 7 9.32 -9.82 32.21
N LEU A 8 10.50 -9.20 32.23
CA LEU A 8 11.20 -8.77 31.01
C LEU A 8 11.33 -9.92 30.00
N ALA A 9 11.47 -11.16 30.48
CA ALA A 9 11.45 -12.37 29.65
C ALA A 9 10.14 -12.53 28.88
N SER A 10 8.99 -12.43 29.56
CA SER A 10 7.68 -12.50 28.91
C SER A 10 7.47 -11.39 27.88
N LEU A 11 8.01 -10.19 28.12
CA LEU A 11 7.97 -9.12 27.13
C LEU A 11 8.85 -9.42 25.91
N ILE A 12 10.04 -10.00 26.12
CA ILE A 12 10.93 -10.44 25.04
C ILE A 12 10.25 -11.51 24.20
N ASP A 13 9.61 -12.49 24.83
CA ASP A 13 8.93 -13.60 24.15
C ASP A 13 7.81 -13.08 23.25
N VAL A 14 6.95 -12.18 23.74
CA VAL A 14 5.88 -11.56 22.92
C VAL A 14 6.47 -10.79 21.72
N VAL A 15 7.57 -10.07 21.92
CA VAL A 15 8.21 -9.32 20.82
C VAL A 15 8.77 -10.26 19.76
N CYS A 16 9.42 -11.35 20.18
CA CYS A 16 9.93 -12.40 19.30
C CYS A 16 8.80 -13.12 18.55
N ASP A 17 7.70 -13.46 19.22
CA ASP A 17 6.53 -14.12 18.63
C ASP A 17 5.84 -13.26 17.56
N ASN A 18 5.96 -11.93 17.67
CA ASN A 18 5.47 -10.99 16.66
C ASN A 18 6.47 -10.73 15.51
N GLY A 19 7.56 -11.51 15.44
CA GLY A 19 8.56 -11.43 14.38
C GLY A 19 9.54 -10.26 14.52
N TYR A 20 9.60 -9.62 15.69
CA TYR A 20 10.55 -8.55 15.97
C TYR A 20 11.73 -9.07 16.81
N SER A 21 12.88 -8.40 16.72
CA SER A 21 14.06 -8.71 17.53
C SER A 21 14.43 -7.52 18.43
N LEU A 22 14.69 -7.78 19.71
CA LEU A 22 15.17 -6.79 20.67
C LEU A 22 16.70 -6.64 20.59
N ARG A 23 17.18 -5.40 20.58
CA ARG A 23 18.61 -5.06 20.67
C ARG A 23 18.82 -3.89 21.62
N VAL A 24 19.97 -3.87 22.30
CA VAL A 24 20.38 -2.72 23.13
C VAL A 24 20.85 -1.60 22.20
N ALA A 25 20.23 -0.43 22.29
CA ALA A 25 20.60 0.73 21.50
C ALA A 25 21.70 1.54 22.23
N ASP A 26 22.71 1.99 21.48
CA ASP A 26 23.76 2.89 22.00
C ASP A 26 23.21 4.27 22.38
N GLU A 27 22.16 4.71 21.68
CA GLU A 27 21.46 5.97 21.92
C GLU A 27 19.94 5.74 22.04
N PRO A 28 19.26 6.38 23.00
CA PRO A 28 17.81 6.30 23.12
C PRO A 28 17.11 6.72 21.83
N GLY A 29 16.20 5.87 21.32
CA GLY A 29 15.40 6.15 20.12
C GLY A 29 16.01 5.71 18.80
N LYS A 30 17.22 5.13 18.79
CA LYS A 30 17.83 4.59 17.57
C LYS A 30 17.33 3.17 17.29
N LEU A 31 16.38 3.04 16.38
CA LEU A 31 15.85 1.75 15.92
C LEU A 31 16.77 1.21 14.81
N ILE A 32 17.63 0.23 15.13
CA ILE A 32 18.51 -0.41 14.15
C ILE A 32 17.82 -1.70 13.69
N VAL A 33 17.05 -1.61 12.61
CA VAL A 33 16.65 -2.80 11.83
C VAL A 33 17.81 -3.11 10.89
N GLU A 34 18.56 -4.18 11.16
CA GLU A 34 19.41 -4.77 10.13
C GLU A 34 18.51 -5.47 9.13
N ASP A 35 18.04 -4.71 8.16
CA ASP A 35 17.41 -5.28 6.99
C ASP A 35 18.53 -5.63 5.99
N PRO A 36 18.72 -6.93 5.68
CA PRO A 36 19.81 -7.38 4.81
C PRO A 36 19.66 -6.89 3.36
N LEU A 37 18.48 -6.37 2.98
CA LEU A 37 18.24 -5.86 1.64
C LEU A 37 18.70 -4.41 1.53
N PRO A 38 19.38 -4.02 0.43
CA PRO A 38 19.68 -2.61 0.21
C PRO A 38 18.37 -1.84 0.00
N PRO A 39 18.29 -0.55 0.41
CA PRO A 39 17.06 0.24 0.26
C PRO A 39 16.47 0.26 -1.15
N VAL A 40 17.33 0.19 -2.18
CA VAL A 40 16.93 0.16 -3.59
C VAL A 40 16.27 -1.15 -4.03
N ALA A 41 16.35 -2.21 -3.24
CA ALA A 41 15.67 -3.47 -3.50
C ALA A 41 14.24 -3.50 -2.93
N ARG A 42 13.81 -2.47 -2.20
CA ARG A 42 12.47 -2.39 -1.63
C ARG A 42 11.52 -1.66 -2.57
N VAL A 43 10.31 -2.19 -2.70
CA VAL A 43 9.17 -1.50 -3.29
C VAL A 43 8.10 -1.34 -2.22
N ASN A 44 7.68 -0.09 -1.97
CA ASN A 44 6.67 0.17 -0.96
C ASN A 44 5.27 -0.12 -1.51
N GLY A 45 4.63 -1.17 -0.99
CA GLY A 45 3.24 -1.50 -1.28
C GLY A 45 2.30 -0.94 -0.21
N ILE A 46 1.16 -0.40 -0.63
CA ILE A 46 0.06 -0.05 0.27
C ILE A 46 -1.20 -0.77 -0.18
N GLN A 47 -1.85 -1.47 0.74
CA GLN A 47 -3.18 -2.07 0.51
C GLN A 47 -4.27 -1.19 1.14
N CYS A 48 -5.37 -1.00 0.42
CA CYS A 48 -6.57 -0.35 0.95
C CYS A 48 -7.84 -0.83 0.25
N SER A 49 -9.00 -0.51 0.83
CA SER A 49 -10.29 -0.95 0.32
C SER A 49 -10.59 -0.44 -1.10
N THR A 50 -11.23 -1.28 -1.93
CA THR A 50 -11.90 -0.81 -3.16
C THR A 50 -13.00 0.22 -2.88
N ALA A 51 -13.51 0.32 -1.65
CA ALA A 51 -14.46 1.37 -1.27
C ALA A 51 -13.91 2.80 -1.50
N HIS A 52 -12.60 2.99 -1.67
CA HIS A 52 -12.01 4.31 -1.97
C HIS A 52 -12.08 4.75 -3.44
N ILE A 53 -12.56 3.88 -4.33
CA ILE A 53 -12.79 4.20 -5.73
C ILE A 53 -14.30 4.18 -6.02
N THR A 54 -14.73 4.89 -7.05
CA THR A 54 -16.15 4.89 -7.46
C THR A 54 -16.49 3.61 -8.22
N GLU A 55 -17.77 3.24 -8.32
CA GLU A 55 -18.22 2.13 -9.18
C GLU A 55 -17.71 2.28 -10.63
N LYS A 56 -17.74 3.51 -11.16
CA LYS A 56 -17.23 3.82 -12.50
C LYS A 56 -15.72 3.61 -12.61
N ASP A 57 -14.96 3.99 -11.58
CA ASP A 57 -13.52 3.72 -11.53
C ASP A 57 -13.26 2.21 -11.48
N ASN A 58 -14.04 1.45 -10.71
CA ASN A 58 -13.95 0.00 -10.65
C ASN A 58 -14.20 -0.65 -12.01
N ALA A 59 -15.30 -0.31 -12.68
CA ALA A 59 -15.62 -0.83 -14.02
C ALA A 59 -14.54 -0.48 -15.06
N LEU A 60 -13.96 0.72 -14.95
CA LEU A 60 -12.86 1.14 -15.81
C LEU A 60 -11.58 0.33 -15.52
N LEU A 61 -11.17 0.18 -14.25
CA LEU A 61 -10.01 -0.63 -13.88
C LEU A 61 -10.17 -2.08 -14.32
N PHE A 62 -11.37 -2.65 -14.18
CA PHE A 62 -11.70 -3.98 -14.70
C PHE A 62 -11.47 -4.08 -16.20
N THR A 63 -11.93 -3.09 -16.96
CA THR A 63 -11.72 -3.07 -18.42
C THR A 63 -10.23 -3.00 -18.76
N LEU A 64 -9.50 -2.08 -18.12
CA LEU A 64 -8.08 -1.84 -18.37
C LEU A 64 -7.21 -3.05 -18.02
N SER A 65 -7.54 -3.76 -16.94
CA SER A 65 -6.80 -4.94 -16.51
C SER A 65 -7.01 -6.17 -17.40
N HIS A 66 -8.01 -6.14 -18.29
CA HIS A 66 -8.34 -7.23 -19.22
C HIS A 66 -8.07 -6.88 -20.69
N GLN A 67 -7.33 -5.79 -20.94
CA GLN A 67 -6.84 -5.48 -22.29
C GLN A 67 -5.64 -6.37 -22.61
N TYR A 68 -5.75 -7.17 -23.68
CA TYR A 68 -4.65 -8.01 -24.19
C TYR A 68 -4.07 -7.36 -25.45
N GLU A 69 -3.35 -6.27 -25.23
CA GLU A 69 -2.61 -5.52 -26.26
C GLU A 69 -1.15 -5.43 -25.84
N ASP A 70 -0.22 -5.44 -26.79
CA ASP A 70 1.20 -5.25 -26.52
C ASP A 70 1.42 -3.88 -25.87
N PHE A 71 2.11 -3.82 -24.72
CA PHE A 71 2.34 -2.59 -23.96
C PHE A 71 1.05 -1.91 -23.45
N GLY A 72 0.03 -2.73 -23.19
CA GLY A 72 -1.29 -2.30 -22.73
C GLY A 72 -1.34 -1.89 -21.25
N GLU A 73 -2.49 -1.38 -20.82
CA GLU A 73 -2.71 -0.93 -19.44
C GLU A 73 -2.71 -2.09 -18.43
N SER A 74 -2.99 -3.31 -18.90
CA SER A 74 -2.95 -4.54 -18.11
C SER A 74 -1.54 -4.92 -17.62
N GLU A 75 -0.48 -4.38 -18.23
CA GLU A 75 0.90 -4.63 -17.78
C GLU A 75 1.22 -3.98 -16.42
N TRP A 76 0.45 -2.96 -16.02
CA TRP A 76 0.65 -2.26 -14.75
C TRP A 76 -0.62 -2.10 -13.92
N ILE A 77 -1.79 -2.49 -14.45
CA ILE A 77 -3.06 -2.62 -13.73
C ILE A 77 -3.48 -4.09 -13.78
N LEU A 78 -3.31 -4.80 -12.68
CA LEU A 78 -3.56 -6.23 -12.61
C LEU A 78 -4.80 -6.50 -11.77
N TYR A 79 -5.74 -7.28 -12.30
CA TYR A 79 -6.89 -7.76 -11.53
C TYR A 79 -6.46 -8.86 -10.56
N THR A 80 -6.81 -8.73 -9.29
CA THR A 80 -6.40 -9.68 -8.23
C THR A 80 -7.50 -10.67 -7.85
N GLY A 81 -8.69 -10.58 -8.45
CA GLY A 81 -9.87 -11.38 -8.09
C GLY A 81 -10.80 -10.69 -7.10
N SER A 82 -10.26 -9.90 -6.18
CA SER A 82 -10.98 -9.07 -5.19
C SER A 82 -10.79 -7.57 -5.42
N GLY A 83 -9.99 -7.17 -6.42
CA GLY A 83 -9.71 -5.77 -6.75
C GLY A 83 -8.55 -5.65 -7.73
N TYR A 84 -7.62 -4.72 -7.49
CA TYR A 84 -6.57 -4.35 -8.45
C TYR A 84 -5.24 -4.05 -7.79
N LEU A 85 -4.15 -4.49 -8.41
CA LEU A 85 -2.80 -4.04 -8.13
C LEU A 85 -2.37 -3.04 -9.21
N LEU A 86 -1.96 -1.85 -8.78
CA LEU A 86 -1.42 -0.80 -9.64
C LEU A 86 0.08 -0.66 -9.37
N HIS A 87 0.89 -0.95 -10.38
CA HIS A 87 2.33 -0.71 -10.34
C HIS A 87 2.61 0.76 -10.71
N LEU A 88 2.70 1.62 -9.70
CA LEU A 88 2.76 3.07 -9.87
C LEU A 88 4.09 3.55 -10.47
N GLU A 89 5.15 2.74 -10.34
CA GLU A 89 6.48 3.03 -10.88
C GLU A 89 6.63 2.64 -12.35
N ALA A 90 5.66 1.94 -12.95
CA ALA A 90 5.65 1.61 -14.38
C ALA A 90 5.66 2.86 -15.29
N TRP A 91 5.29 4.03 -14.75
CA TRP A 91 5.23 5.30 -15.48
C TRP A 91 5.91 6.42 -14.69
N SER A 92 6.57 7.36 -15.38
CA SER A 92 7.12 8.56 -14.73
C SER A 92 6.04 9.49 -14.17
N PHE A 93 4.81 9.43 -14.70
CA PHE A 93 3.68 10.28 -14.30
C PHE A 93 2.38 9.46 -14.16
N PRO A 94 2.29 8.52 -13.20
CA PRO A 94 1.19 7.56 -13.10
C PRO A 94 -0.15 8.26 -12.87
N VAL A 95 -0.19 9.30 -12.04
CA VAL A 95 -1.42 10.08 -11.76
C VAL A 95 -1.93 10.83 -13.00
N LEU A 96 -1.02 11.27 -13.88
CA LEU A 96 -1.40 11.89 -15.15
C LEU A 96 -1.93 10.84 -16.13
N ARG A 97 -1.33 9.64 -16.17
CA ARG A 97 -1.85 8.51 -16.97
C ARG A 97 -3.26 8.15 -16.52
N LEU A 98 -3.47 7.94 -15.21
CA LEU A 98 -4.80 7.70 -14.62
C LEU A 98 -5.82 8.79 -15.00
N LYS A 99 -5.39 10.07 -15.03
CA LYS A 99 -6.27 11.17 -15.47
C LYS A 99 -6.71 11.02 -16.93
N ARG A 100 -5.77 10.65 -17.81
CA ARG A 100 -6.05 10.46 -19.25
C ARG A 100 -6.94 9.24 -19.50
N LEU A 101 -6.79 8.19 -18.70
CA LEU A 101 -7.65 7.00 -18.72
C LEU A 101 -9.08 7.28 -18.24
N GLY A 102 -9.29 8.37 -17.50
CA GLY A 102 -10.61 8.81 -17.07
C GLY A 102 -10.92 8.52 -15.61
N LEU A 103 -9.93 8.12 -14.80
CA LEU A 103 -10.13 7.90 -13.37
C LEU A 103 -10.55 9.18 -12.66
N SER A 104 -11.46 9.01 -11.71
CA SER A 104 -12.08 10.08 -10.95
C SER A 104 -11.06 10.94 -10.21
N LYS A 105 -11.47 12.15 -9.84
CA LYS A 105 -10.66 13.01 -8.98
C LYS A 105 -10.39 12.36 -7.62
N ALA A 106 -11.32 11.57 -7.11
CA ALA A 106 -11.17 10.88 -5.82
C ALA A 106 -10.08 9.81 -5.89
N CYS A 107 -10.16 8.89 -6.86
CA CYS A 107 -9.15 7.87 -7.10
C CYS A 107 -7.76 8.50 -7.32
N ARG A 108 -7.65 9.55 -8.15
CA ARG A 108 -6.36 10.23 -8.38
C ARG A 108 -5.83 10.95 -7.14
N ARG A 109 -6.70 11.46 -6.27
CA ARG A 109 -6.31 12.06 -4.98
C ARG A 109 -5.80 11.00 -3.99
N LEU A 110 -6.39 9.81 -3.99
CA LEU A 110 -5.88 8.67 -3.24
C LEU A 110 -4.45 8.35 -3.69
N VAL A 111 -4.28 8.02 -4.97
CA VAL A 111 -2.98 7.61 -5.54
C VAL A 111 -1.89 8.67 -5.33
N VAL A 112 -2.16 9.95 -5.64
CA VAL A 112 -1.14 11.01 -5.49
C VAL A 112 -0.73 11.21 -4.03
N THR A 113 -1.65 10.99 -3.08
CA THR A 113 -1.35 11.13 -1.66
C THR A 113 -0.50 9.95 -1.18
N LEU A 114 -0.82 8.74 -1.62
CA LEU A 114 -0.06 7.54 -1.29
C LEU A 114 1.38 7.60 -1.82
N ILE A 115 1.57 8.03 -3.07
CA ILE A 115 2.90 8.26 -3.65
C ILE A 115 3.66 9.33 -2.85
N ARG A 116 3.05 10.51 -2.60
CA ARG A 116 3.77 11.65 -2.04
C ARG A 116 4.08 11.53 -0.55
N ARG A 117 3.20 10.90 0.23
CA ARG A 117 3.35 10.82 1.70
C ARG A 117 4.04 9.56 2.16
N TYR A 118 3.88 8.47 1.41
CA TYR A 118 4.33 7.14 1.83
C TYR A 118 5.24 6.48 0.81
N ALA A 119 5.64 7.20 -0.26
CA ALA A 119 6.51 6.69 -1.31
C ALA A 119 6.00 5.36 -1.90
N ALA A 120 4.68 5.20 -2.03
CA ALA A 120 4.09 3.97 -2.54
C ALA A 120 4.45 3.76 -4.01
N GLY A 121 5.14 2.64 -4.28
CA GLY A 121 5.43 2.16 -5.64
C GLY A 121 4.39 1.15 -6.14
N ILE A 122 3.66 0.51 -5.22
CA ILE A 122 2.53 -0.38 -5.51
C ILE A 122 1.31 0.05 -4.69
N LEU A 123 0.15 0.08 -5.34
CA LEU A 123 -1.14 0.22 -4.66
C LEU A 123 -1.97 -1.03 -4.91
N HIS A 124 -2.38 -1.71 -3.84
CA HIS A 124 -3.36 -2.79 -3.88
C HIS A 124 -4.72 -2.27 -3.40
N LEU A 125 -5.69 -2.17 -4.30
CA LEU A 125 -7.09 -1.93 -4.01
C LEU A 125 -7.76 -3.29 -3.85
N ASP A 126 -8.22 -3.64 -2.65
CA ASP A 126 -8.79 -4.96 -2.36
C ASP A 126 -10.16 -4.81 -1.69
N ALA A 127 -11.16 -5.63 -2.06
CA ALA A 127 -12.48 -5.58 -1.45
C ALA A 127 -12.49 -5.80 0.07
N PHE A 128 -11.50 -6.54 0.59
CA PHE A 128 -11.28 -6.80 2.01
C PHE A 128 -10.20 -5.89 2.62
N GLY A 129 -9.70 -4.90 1.86
CA GLY A 129 -8.72 -3.95 2.34
C GLY A 129 -9.30 -2.96 3.36
N GLU A 130 -8.40 -2.39 4.17
CA GLU A 130 -8.76 -1.40 5.19
C GLU A 130 -9.18 -0.04 4.60
N LEU A 131 -10.05 0.67 5.33
CA LEU A 131 -10.43 2.04 5.02
C LEU A 131 -9.35 3.01 5.51
N LEU A 132 -8.67 3.66 4.58
CA LEU A 132 -7.71 4.70 4.89
C LEU A 132 -8.42 5.99 5.34
N PRO A 133 -8.02 6.57 6.48
CA PRO A 133 -8.62 7.79 6.99
C PRO A 133 -8.33 8.98 6.08
N GLY A 134 -9.33 9.88 5.94
CA GLY A 134 -9.19 11.12 5.18
C GLY A 134 -9.35 10.99 3.67
N PHE A 135 -9.71 9.80 3.17
CA PHE A 135 -10.09 9.57 1.79
C PHE A 135 -11.61 9.40 1.67
N ALA A 136 -12.16 9.72 0.49
CA ALA A 136 -13.55 9.46 0.21
C ALA A 136 -13.80 7.94 0.16
N THR A 137 -14.99 7.54 0.55
CA THR A 137 -15.51 6.20 0.34
C THR A 137 -16.78 6.26 -0.49
N PHE A 138 -17.07 5.18 -1.20
CA PHE A 138 -18.21 5.02 -2.07
C PHE A 138 -18.87 3.67 -1.77
N ASP A 139 -20.19 3.65 -1.78
CA ASP A 139 -21.00 2.46 -1.53
C ASP A 139 -21.47 1.92 -2.88
N TRP A 140 -20.94 0.76 -3.28
CA TRP A 140 -21.25 0.05 -4.52
C TRP A 140 -20.83 -1.42 -4.44
#